data_AF-A0A0P1IQJ0-F1
#
_entry.id   AF-A0A0P1IQJ0-F1
#
_cell.length_a   1.000
_cell.length_b   1.000
_cell.length_c   1.000
_cell.angle_alpha   90.00
_cell.angle_beta   90.00
_cell.angle_gamma   90.00
#
_symmetry.space_group_name_H-M   'P 1'
#
loop_
_entity.id
_entity.type
_entity.pdbx_description
1 polymer ?
#
loop_
_entity_poly.entity_id
_entity_poly.type
_entity_poly.pdbx_seq_one_letter_code
_entity_poly.pdbx_strand_id
1 'polypeptide(L)' 'MTTYEYEILMFPMDRKNNLIEMQTALNAKGQVGWEVVSISSSEFANIGHTAFLKRETSEGADVGGTR' A
#
# COMPACT_ATOMS: atom_id res chain seq x y z
N MET A 1 -15.72 -10.57 -14.56
CA MET A 1 -14.40 -9.97 -14.85
C MET A 1 -13.97 -9.30 -13.56
N THR A 2 -12.78 -9.60 -13.08
CA THR A 2 -12.30 -9.08 -11.79
C THR A 2 -11.64 -7.73 -12.01
N THR A 3 -12.07 -6.71 -11.26
CA THR A 3 -11.48 -5.38 -11.30
C THR A 3 -10.44 -5.27 -10.18
N TYR A 4 -9.36 -4.55 -10.44
CA TYR A 4 -8.31 -4.29 -9.46
C TYR A 4 -8.07 -2.79 -9.31
N GLU A 5 -7.95 -2.35 -8.07
CA GLU A 5 -7.49 -1.03 -7.69
C GLU A 5 -5.99 -1.10 -7.35
N TYR A 6 -5.26 -0.04 -7.67
CA TYR A 6 -3.82 0.04 -7.43
C TYR A 6 -3.49 1.31 -6.65
N GLU A 7 -2.53 1.19 -5.72
CA GLU A 7 -2.06 2.32 -4.92
C GLU A 7 -0.54 2.26 -4.78
N ILE A 8 0.09 3.43 -4.73
CA ILE A 8 1.53 3.57 -4.57
C ILE A 8 1.78 4.33 -3.27
N LEU A 9 2.52 3.72 -2.36
CA LEU A 9 2.96 4.34 -1.11
C LEU A 9 4.45 4.64 -1.21
N MET A 10 4.84 5.85 -0.84
CA MET A 10 6.23 6.30 -0.82
C MET A 10 6.63 6.62 0.62
N PHE A 11 7.74 6.04 1.06
CA PHE A 11 8.28 6.18 2.40
C PHE A 11 9.68 6.81 2.28
N PRO A 12 9.79 8.14 2.49
CA PRO A 12 11.06 8.84 2.34
C PRO A 12 12.09 8.34 3.36
N MET A 13 13.37 8.39 3.01
CA MET A 13 14.45 7.92 3.88
C MET A 13 14.88 8.98 4.92
N ASP A 14 13.95 9.56 5.69
CA ASP A 14 14.31 10.48 6.79
C ASP A 14 14.61 9.70 8.09
N ARG A 15 15.45 10.21 8.99
CA ARG A 15 16.25 9.35 9.88
C ARG A 15 15.43 8.47 10.84
N LYS A 16 15.83 7.19 10.91
CA LYS A 16 15.62 6.16 11.96
C LYS A 16 14.29 5.39 12.03
N ASN A 17 13.16 5.84 11.47
CA ASN A 17 11.87 5.15 11.67
C ASN A 17 11.13 4.62 10.41
N ASN A 18 11.68 4.78 9.21
CA ASN A 18 10.91 4.53 7.98
C ASN A 18 10.47 3.08 7.77
N LEU A 19 11.26 2.09 8.19
CA LEU A 19 10.91 0.68 8.04
C LEU A 19 9.73 0.28 8.94
N ILE A 20 9.64 0.88 10.14
CA ILE A 20 8.56 0.61 11.09
C ILE A 20 7.28 1.27 10.61
N GLU A 21 7.36 2.51 10.10
CA GLU A 21 6.23 3.20 9.51
C GLU A 21 5.72 2.49 8.25
N MET A 22 6.64 2.06 7.39
CA MET A 22 6.32 1.25 6.21
C MET A 22 5.61 -0.05 6.60
N GLN A 23 6.17 -0.82 7.55
CA GLN A 23 5.54 -2.06 8.02
C GLN A 23 4.15 -1.81 8.59
N THR A 24 3.97 -0.73 9.36
CA THR A 24 2.70 -0.36 9.97
C THR A 24 1.66 0.02 8.90
N ALA A 25 2.04 0.82 7.92
CA ALA A 25 1.18 1.23 6.81
C ALA A 25 0.77 0.03 5.94
N LEU A 26 1.72 -0.85 5.62
CA LEU A 26 1.43 -2.07 4.84
C LEU A 26 0.54 -3.04 5.60
N ASN A 27 0.75 -3.21 6.91
CA ASN A 27 -0.14 -4.03 7.74
C ASN A 27 -1.56 -3.47 7.78
N ALA A 28 -1.71 -2.16 7.98
CA ALA A 28 -3.01 -1.50 7.98
C ALA A 28 -3.72 -1.68 6.63
N LYS A 29 -3.01 -1.51 5.51
CA LYS A 29 -3.55 -1.74 4.16
C LYS A 29 -3.93 -3.21 3.94
N GLY A 30 -3.11 -4.15 4.41
CA GLY A 30 -3.40 -5.59 4.39
C GLY A 30 -4.69 -5.96 5.11
N GLN A 31 -5.01 -5.31 6.24
CA GLN A 31 -6.30 -5.52 6.93
C GLN A 31 -7.51 -5.06 6.09
N VAL A 32 -7.32 -4.14 5.15
CA VAL A 32 -8.36 -3.62 4.24
C VAL A 32 -8.33 -4.34 2.86
N GLY A 33 -7.63 -5.48 2.77
CA GLY A 33 -7.58 -6.32 1.58
C GLY A 33 -6.60 -5.86 0.51
N TRP A 34 -5.69 -4.94 0.83
CA TRP A 34 -4.61 -4.59 -0.08
C TRP A 34 -3.47 -5.59 -0.01
N GLU A 35 -2.97 -5.99 -1.17
CA GLU A 35 -1.85 -6.90 -1.34
C GLU A 35 -0.64 -6.14 -1.87
N VAL A 36 0.54 -6.39 -1.29
CA VAL A 36 1.79 -5.82 -1.79
C VAL A 36 2.22 -6.59 -3.03
N VAL A 37 2.31 -5.89 -4.16
CA VAL A 37 2.75 -6.45 -5.44
C VAL A 37 4.26 -6.39 -5.56
N SER A 38 4.85 -5.25 -5.21
CA SER A 38 6.28 -5.02 -5.32
C SER A 38 6.73 -3.92 -4.38
N ILE A 39 7.97 -4.00 -3.92
CA ILE A 39 8.64 -2.95 -3.17
C ILE A 39 9.91 -2.61 -3.94
N SER A 40 10.03 -1.34 -4.32
CA SER A 40 11.24 -0.79 -4.90
C SER A 40 11.94 0.08 -3.86
N SER A 41 13.20 -0.21 -3.60
CA SER A 41 14.04 0.59 -2.70
C SER A 41 15.03 1.37 -3.55
N SER A 42 15.02 2.70 -3.46
CA SER A 42 15.98 3.54 -4.20
C SER A 42 17.15 3.91 -3.31
N GLU A 43 18.26 3.18 -3.45
CA GLU A 43 19.53 3.49 -2.79
C GLU A 43 20.24 4.67 -3.47
N PHE A 44 20.05 4.83 -4.79
CA PHE A 44 20.48 6.03 -5.50
C PHE A 44 19.64 7.22 -5.03
N ALA A 45 20.32 8.19 -4.41
CA ALA A 45 19.80 9.46 -3.88
C ALA A 45 19.03 9.43 -2.53
N ASN A 46 19.09 8.36 -1.73
CA ASN A 46 18.43 8.30 -0.40
C ASN A 46 16.93 8.67 -0.44
N ILE A 47 16.24 8.34 -1.55
CA ILE A 47 14.86 8.80 -1.79
C ILE A 47 13.87 8.01 -0.94
N GLY A 48 14.18 6.76 -0.57
CA GLY A 48 13.35 5.92 0.30
C GLY A 48 12.80 4.66 -0.36
N HIS A 49 11.72 4.12 0.21
CA HIS A 49 11.04 2.91 -0.27
C HIS A 49 9.73 3.26 -0.93
N THR A 50 9.43 2.61 -2.05
CA THR A 50 8.15 2.71 -2.75
C THR A 50 7.48 1.34 -2.76
N ALA A 51 6.28 1.24 -2.21
CA ALA A 51 5.46 0.04 -2.23
C ALA A 51 4.33 0.20 -3.25
N PHE A 52 4.17 -0.82 -4.09
CA PHE A 52 3.07 -0.95 -5.03
C PHE A 52 2.07 -1.95 -4.47
N LEU A 53 0.83 -1.53 -4.31
CA LEU A 53 -0.24 -2.35 -3.78
C LEU A 53 -1.34 -2.52 -4.82
N LYS A 54 -2.02 -3.66 -4.75
CA LYS A 54 -3.25 -3.92 -5.48
C LYS A 54 -4.34 -4.37 -4.52
N ARG A 55 -5.60 -4.14 -4.87
CA ARG A 55 -6.75 -4.71 -4.15
C ARG A 55 -7.79 -5.11 -5.17
N GLU A 56 -8.41 -6.26 -4.95
CA GLU A 56 -9.54 -6.69 -5.77
C GLU A 56 -10.78 -5.83 -5.46
N THR A 57 -11.39 -5.25 -6.48
CA THR A 57 -12.66 -4.52 -6.35
C THR A 57 -13.77 -5.36 -6.97
N SER A 58 -14.66 -5.87 -6.11
CA SER A 58 -15.88 -6.52 -6.55
C SER A 58 -16.87 -5.45 -6.97
N GLU A 59 -17.10 -5.25 -8.28
CA GLU A 59 -18.22 -4.46 -8.82
C GLU A 59 -19.57 -5.20 -8.62
N GLY A 60 -19.80 -5.74 -7.42
CA GLY A 60 -20.92 -6.65 -7.12
C GLY A 60 -21.16 -6.92 -5.64
N ALA A 61 -20.68 -6.05 -4.75
CA ALA A 61 -21.13 -5.99 -3.36
C ALA A 61 -21.67 -4.59 -3.07
N ASP A 62 -22.82 -4.24 -3.67
CA ASP A 62 -23.65 -3.20 -3.09
C ASP A 62 -24.16 -3.72 -1.73
N VAL A 63 -23.83 -3.02 -0.64
CA VAL A 63 -24.70 -2.70 0.52
C VAL A 63 -23.85 -2.09 1.64
N GLY A 64 -24.17 -0.83 1.98
CA GLY A 64 -24.42 -0.48 3.39
C GLY A 64 -23.30 0.19 4.18
N GLY A 65 -23.04 1.46 3.88
CA GLY A 65 -22.32 2.38 4.78
C GLY A 65 -23.10 3.67 4.99
N THR A 66 -24.36 3.59 5.41
CA THR A 66 -25.04 4.74 6.03
C THR A 66 -24.31 5.06 7.33
N ARG A 67 -23.74 6.26 7.44
CA ARG A 67 -23.89 7.18 8.59
C ARG A 67 -23.07 8.45 8.38
#